data_AF-A0A9E6F3P5-F1
#
_entry.id   AF-A0A9E6F3P5-F1
#
_cell.length_a   1.000
_cell.length_b   1.000
_cell.length_c   1.000
_cell.angle_alpha   90.00
_cell.angle_beta   90.00
_cell.angle_gamma   90.00
#
_symmetry.space_group_name_H-M   'P 1'
#
loop_
_entity.id
_entity.type
_entity.pdbx_description
1 polymer ?
#
loop_
_entity_poly.entity_id
_entity_poly.type
_entity_poly.pdbx_seq_one_letter_code
_entity_poly.pdbx_strand_id
1 'polypeptide(L)' 'SRVKRDQQKIESGQKLSPILLVRDPIHGKVVIADGYHRMCALYTYDEEAIIPCKIV' A
#
# COMPACT_ATOMS: atom_id res chain seq x y z
N SER A 1 -2.60 15.63 -1.55
CA SER A 1 -2.63 14.45 -0.67
C SER A 1 -1.48 13.52 -1.02
N ARG A 2 -1.09 12.61 -0.12
CA ARG A 2 -0.07 11.58 -0.46
C ARG A 2 -0.55 10.65 -1.57
N VAL A 3 -1.85 10.36 -1.59
CA VAL A 3 -2.54 9.62 -2.67
C VAL A 3 -2.26 10.21 -4.05
N LYS A 4 -2.52 11.52 -4.26
CA LYS A 4 -2.26 12.18 -5.56
C LYS A 4 -0.81 12.08 -6.02
N ARG A 5 0.14 12.13 -5.08
CA ARG A 5 1.57 11.99 -5.40
C ARG A 5 1.90 10.56 -5.82
N ASP A 6 1.32 9.56 -5.17
CA ASP A 6 1.55 8.16 -5.54
C ASP A 6 0.82 7.79 -6.84
N GLN A 7 -0.33 8.40 -7.13
CA GLN A 7 -1.01 8.35 -8.45
C GLN A 7 -0.10 8.85 -9.58
N GLN A 8 0.53 10.01 -9.41
CA GLN A 8 1.50 10.55 -10.39
C GLN A 8 2.69 9.61 -10.64
N LYS A 9 3.14 8.89 -9.61
CA LYS A 9 4.20 7.88 -9.78
C LYS A 9 3.71 6.69 -10.60
N ILE A 10 2.49 6.21 -10.35
CA ILE A 10 1.87 5.13 -11.13
C ILE A 10 1.74 5.55 -12.60
N GLU A 11 1.21 6.75 -12.86
CA GLU A 11 1.03 7.30 -14.21
C GLU A 11 2.35 7.49 -14.96
N SER A 12 3.43 7.81 -14.25
CA SER A 12 4.78 7.92 -14.84
C SER A 12 5.53 6.58 -14.93
N GLY A 13 4.88 5.45 -14.59
CA GLY A 13 5.50 4.13 -14.58
C GLY A 13 6.55 3.93 -13.48
N GLN A 14 6.62 4.85 -12.52
CA GLN A 14 7.52 4.74 -11.38
C GLN A 14 6.98 3.72 -10.37
N LYS A 15 7.85 2.78 -9.97
CA LYS A 15 7.50 1.79 -8.94
C LYS A 15 7.24 2.46 -7.59
N LEU A 16 6.17 2.04 -6.94
CA LEU A 16 5.93 2.32 -5.54
C LEU A 16 6.68 1.31 -4.68
N SER A 17 7.13 1.74 -3.50
CA SER A 17 7.65 0.81 -2.49
C SER A 17 6.53 -0.18 -2.04
N PRO A 18 6.86 -1.33 -1.46
CA PRO A 18 5.87 -2.26 -0.89
C PRO A 18 5.21 -1.71 0.39
N ILE A 19 3.97 -2.09 0.66
CA ILE A 19 3.29 -1.73 1.93
C ILE A 19 3.86 -2.54 3.10
N LEU A 20 3.84 -1.97 4.31
CA LEU A 20 4.29 -2.65 5.52
C LEU A 20 3.09 -3.13 6.32
N LEU A 21 3.08 -4.41 6.63
CA LEU A 21 2.10 -5.06 7.48
C LEU A 21 2.77 -5.48 8.78
N VAL A 22 2.08 -5.28 9.90
CA VAL A 22 2.52 -5.75 11.22
C VAL A 22 1.45 -6.69 11.75
N ARG A 23 1.87 -7.83 12.29
CA ARG A 23 0.97 -8.74 12.99
C ARG A 23 0.94 -8.41 14.47
N ASP A 24 -0.23 -8.09 14.99
CA ASP A 24 -0.47 -8.00 16.43
C ASP A 24 -0.28 -9.40 17.05
N PRO A 25 0.72 -9.60 17.93
CA PRO A 25 1.01 -10.90 18.50
C PRO A 25 -0.09 -11.39 19.45
N ILE A 26 -0.90 -10.50 20.01
CA ILE A 26 -1.91 -10.84 21.02
C ILE A 26 -3.21 -11.30 20.34
N HIS A 27 -3.66 -10.58 19.32
CA HIS A 27 -4.96 -10.84 18.69
C HIS A 27 -4.85 -11.48 17.30
N GLY A 28 -3.63 -11.69 16.79
CA GLY A 28 -3.37 -12.27 15.46
C GLY A 28 -3.78 -11.37 14.28
N LYS A 29 -4.25 -10.15 14.55
CA LYS A 29 -4.67 -9.17 13.55
C LYS A 29 -3.48 -8.67 12.74
N VAL A 30 -3.68 -8.42 11.45
CA VAL A 30 -2.66 -7.80 10.59
C VAL A 30 -3.11 -6.39 10.26
N VAL A 31 -2.25 -5.41 10.51
CA VAL A 31 -2.53 -3.98 10.29
C VAL A 31 -1.54 -3.39 9.31
N ILE A 32 -1.97 -2.38 8.55
CA ILE A 32 -1.07 -1.60 7.68
C ILE A 32 -0.30 -0.60 8.55
N ALA A 33 0.98 -0.88 8.78
CA ALA A 33 1.87 -0.02 9.56
C ALA A 33 2.48 1.11 8.71
N ASP A 34 2.67 0.87 7.42
CA ASP A 34 3.08 1.91 6.46
C ASP A 34 2.53 1.63 5.06
N GLY A 35 2.30 2.70 4.29
CA GLY A 35 1.86 2.59 2.91
C GLY A 35 0.35 2.61 2.69
N TYR A 36 -0.45 3.00 3.69
CA TYR A 36 -1.91 3.16 3.54
C TYR A 36 -2.28 4.03 2.32
N HIS A 37 -1.65 5.19 2.14
CA HIS A 37 -1.93 6.07 0.99
C HIS A 37 -1.51 5.48 -0.36
N ARG A 38 -0.49 4.61 -0.39
CA ARG A 38 -0.05 3.92 -1.61
C ARG A 38 -1.10 2.89 -2.03
N MET A 39 -1.63 2.16 -1.07
CA MET A 39 -2.76 1.24 -1.30
C MET A 39 -3.99 1.99 -1.80
N CYS A 40 -4.37 3.11 -1.17
CA CYS A 40 -5.50 3.93 -1.62
C CYS A 40 -5.29 4.48 -3.03
N ALA A 41 -4.07 4.89 -3.39
CA ALA A 41 -3.74 5.35 -4.74
C ALA A 41 -3.89 4.23 -5.78
N LEU A 42 -3.48 3.00 -5.43
CA LEU A 42 -3.61 1.85 -6.32
C LEU A 42 -5.08 1.44 -6.49
N TYR A 43 -5.85 1.41 -5.40
CA TYR A 43 -7.26 1.02 -5.38
C TYR A 43 -8.12 1.86 -6.32
N THR A 44 -7.76 3.12 -6.57
CA THR A 44 -8.49 3.97 -7.54
C THR A 44 -8.29 3.57 -9.00
N TYR A 45 -7.26 2.77 -9.32
CA TYR A 45 -6.99 2.27 -10.67
C TYR A 45 -7.38 0.81 -10.84
N ASP A 46 -7.09 -0.01 -9.83
CA ASP A 46 -7.40 -1.44 -9.83
C ASP A 46 -7.63 -1.90 -8.39
N GLU A 47 -8.88 -2.21 -8.09
CA GLU A 47 -9.33 -2.71 -6.78
C GLU A 47 -8.83 -4.15 -6.52
N GLU A 48 -8.58 -4.93 -7.56
CA GLU A 48 -8.14 -6.33 -7.47
C GLU A 48 -6.62 -6.49 -7.59
N ALA A 49 -5.88 -5.38 -7.65
CA ALA A 49 -4.44 -5.39 -7.83
C ALA A 49 -3.72 -6.16 -6.70
N ILE A 50 -2.79 -7.05 -7.09
CA ILE A 50 -1.90 -7.70 -6.15
C ILE A 50 -0.86 -6.69 -5.64
N ILE A 51 -0.91 -6.36 -4.35
CA ILE A 51 -0.04 -5.37 -3.74
C ILE A 51 1.17 -6.04 -3.09
N PRO A 52 2.40 -5.72 -3.51
CA PRO A 52 3.61 -6.17 -2.80
C PRO A 52 3.60 -5.66 -1.36
N CYS A 53 3.75 -6.57 -0.39
CA CYS A 53 3.81 -6.25 1.02
C CYS A 53 5.02 -6.89 1.70
N LYS A 54 5.47 -6.26 2.78
CA LYS A 54 6.40 -6.84 3.75
C LYS A 54 5.65 -7.04 5.06
N ILE A 55 5.68 -8.24 5.61
CA ILE A 55 5.16 -8.51 6.95
C ILE A 55 6.35 -8.52 7.92
N VAL A 56 6.23 -7.83 9.04
CA VAL A 56 7.20 -7.84 10.15
C VAL A 56 6.54 -8.17 11.47
#